data_AF-A0A6N2EEB6-F1
#
_entry.id   AF-A0A6N2EEB6-F1
#
_cell.length_a   1.000
_cell.length_b   1.000
_cell.length_c   1.000
_cell.angle_alpha   90.00
_cell.angle_beta   90.00
_cell.angle_gamma   90.00
#
_symmetry.space_group_name_H-M   'P 1'
#
loop_
_entity.id
_entity.type
_entity.pdbx_description
1 polymer ?
#
loop_
_entity_poly.entity_id
_entity_poly.type
_entity_poly.pdbx_seq_one_letter_code
_entity_poly.pdbx_strand_id
1 'polypeptide(L)' 'MTTAVRSGRSGSWESFCQWITSTNNRIYVGWFGVLMIPCLLAATICFIVAFIAAPPVDIDG' A
#
# COMPACT_ATOMS: atom_id res chain seq x y z
N MET A 1 -33.28 -18.58 -15.65
CA MET A 1 -32.65 -17.60 -16.55
C MET A 1 -33.18 -16.23 -16.16
N THR A 2 -32.40 -15.43 -15.44
CA THR A 2 -32.69 -14.02 -15.18
C THR A 2 -31.36 -13.31 -14.99
N THR A 3 -30.70 -13.05 -16.10
CA THR A 3 -29.55 -12.16 -16.21
C THR A 3 -30.04 -10.73 -16.04
N ALA A 4 -29.98 -10.21 -14.82
CA ALA A 4 -30.03 -8.77 -14.61
C ALA A 4 -28.67 -8.18 -14.99
N VAL A 5 -28.49 -7.81 -16.24
CA VAL A 5 -27.35 -6.98 -16.67
C VAL A 5 -27.54 -5.60 -16.04
N ARG A 6 -26.90 -5.36 -14.90
CA ARG A 6 -26.69 -4.01 -14.37
C ARG A 6 -25.72 -3.27 -15.28
N SER A 7 -26.26 -2.67 -16.35
CA SER A 7 -25.63 -1.54 -17.02
C SER A 7 -25.66 -0.35 -16.06
N GLY A 8 -24.53 0.00 -15.46
CA GLY A 8 -24.46 1.21 -14.63
C GLY A 8 -23.22 1.23 -13.72
N ARG A 9 -22.26 2.10 -14.07
CA ARG A 9 -21.15 2.63 -13.25
C ARG A 9 -20.55 1.64 -12.23
N SER A 10 -19.33 1.15 -12.48
CA SER A 10 -18.55 0.48 -11.44
C SER A 10 -18.57 1.34 -10.16
N GLY A 11 -19.00 0.73 -9.05
CA GLY A 11 -19.01 1.42 -7.77
C GLY A 11 -17.59 1.85 -7.40
N SER A 12 -17.43 2.92 -6.64
CA SER A 12 -16.11 3.45 -6.27
C SER A 12 -15.19 2.39 -5.67
N TRP A 13 -15.76 1.44 -4.91
CA TRP A 13 -15.02 0.30 -4.36
C TRP A 13 -14.52 -0.68 -5.43
N GLU A 14 -15.36 -0.99 -6.43
CA GLU A 14 -14.99 -1.87 -7.54
C GLU A 14 -13.87 -1.23 -8.38
N SER A 15 -13.98 0.07 -8.66
CA SER A 15 -12.91 0.82 -9.35
C SER A 15 -11.60 0.81 -8.55
N PHE A 16 -11.67 0.91 -7.22
CA PHE A 16 -10.50 0.83 -6.35
C PHE A 16 -9.85 -0.55 -6.37
N CYS A 17 -10.63 -1.63 -6.26
CA CYS A 17 -10.14 -3.01 -6.36
C CYS A 17 -9.46 -3.27 -7.71
N GLN A 18 -10.08 -2.81 -8.80
CA GLN A 18 -9.52 -2.91 -10.16
C GLN A 18 -8.21 -2.12 -10.29
N TRP A 19 -8.11 -0.95 -9.65
CA TRP A 19 -6.90 -0.15 -9.66
C TRP A 19 -5.76 -0.80 -8.86
N ILE A 20 -6.03 -1.29 -7.64
CA ILE A 20 -5.03 -1.98 -6.81
C ILE A 20 -4.43 -3.17 -7.55
N THR A 21 -5.25 -3.94 -8.25
CA THR A 21 -4.85 -5.18 -8.94
C THR A 21 -4.48 -4.96 -10.41
N SER A 22 -4.44 -3.72 -10.88
CA SER A 22 -4.09 -3.39 -12.26
C SER A 22 -2.62 -3.71 -12.57
N THR A 23 -2.41 -4.51 -13.63
CA THR A 23 -1.08 -4.81 -14.19
C THR A 23 -0.53 -3.68 -15.06
N ASN A 24 -1.33 -2.65 -15.34
CA ASN A 24 -0.90 -1.47 -16.11
C ASN A 24 -0.22 -0.41 -15.23
N ASN A 25 -0.22 -0.58 -13.90
CA ASN A 25 0.52 0.29 -13.01
C ASN A 25 2.03 0.09 -13.23
N ARG A 26 2.79 1.19 -13.36
CA ARG A 26 4.26 1.14 -13.56
C ARG A 26 4.99 0.35 -12.46
N ILE A 27 4.45 0.42 -11.25
CA ILE A 27 4.81 -0.42 -10.12
C ILE A 27 3.51 -1.10 -9.68
N TYR A 28 3.47 -2.42 -9.72
CA TYR A 28 2.32 -3.18 -9.27
C TYR A 28 2.10 -3.00 -7.77
N VAL A 29 0.85 -2.75 -7.36
CA VAL A 29 0.48 -2.58 -5.95
C VAL A 29 0.02 -3.92 -5.37
N GLY A 30 -1.15 -4.41 -5.80
CA GLY A 30 -1.78 -5.59 -5.22
C GLY A 30 -2.15 -5.42 -3.73
N TRP A 31 -2.86 -6.40 -3.16
CA TRP A 31 -3.28 -6.31 -1.75
C TRP A 31 -2.11 -6.32 -0.76
N PHE A 32 -1.01 -7.01 -1.08
CA PHE A 32 0.21 -6.94 -0.27
C PHE A 32 0.88 -5.55 -0.34
N GLY A 33 0.85 -4.89 -1.50
CA GLY A 33 1.41 -3.55 -1.67
C GLY A 33 0.77 -2.50 -0.76
N VAL A 34 -0.53 -2.66 -0.44
CA VAL A 34 -1.25 -1.77 0.47
C VAL A 34 -0.61 -1.74 1.87
N LEU A 35 -0.06 -2.85 2.35
CA LEU A 35 0.68 -2.90 3.61
C LEU A 35 2.18 -2.63 3.40
N MET A 36 2.77 -3.19 2.35
CA MET A 36 4.20 -3.10 2.10
C MET A 36 4.66 -1.66 1.91
N ILE A 37 3.95 -0.85 1.11
CA ILE A 37 4.33 0.53 0.80
C ILE A 37 4.42 1.38 2.07
N PRO A 38 3.37 1.50 2.91
CA PRO A 38 3.46 2.31 4.13
C PRO A 38 4.50 1.75 5.11
N CYS A 39 4.63 0.43 5.27
CA CYS A 39 5.61 -0.17 6.17
C CYS A 39 7.05 0.13 5.75
N LEU A 40 7.39 -0.05 4.48
CA LEU A 40 8.74 0.20 3.98
C LEU A 40 9.09 1.69 4.01
N LEU A 41 8.12 2.57 3.69
CA LEU A 41 8.34 4.02 3.77
C LEU A 41 8.59 4.45 5.23
N ALA A 42 7.76 4.00 6.17
CA ALA A 42 7.93 4.32 7.58
C ALA A 42 9.27 3.80 8.13
N ALA A 43 9.62 2.54 7.84
CA ALA A 43 10.89 1.94 8.25
C ALA A 43 12.09 2.70 7.66
N THR A 44 12.03 3.07 6.38
CA THR A 44 13.11 3.79 5.68
C THR A 44 13.30 5.19 6.26
N ILE A 45 12.22 5.93 6.48
CA ILE A 45 12.27 7.27 7.09
C ILE A 45 12.84 7.18 8.51
N CYS A 46 12.32 6.25 9.33
CA CYS A 46 12.79 6.04 10.70
C CYS A 46 14.29 5.70 10.73
N PHE A 47 14.72 4.77 9.87
CA PHE A 47 16.12 4.37 9.76
C PHE A 47 17.03 5.55 9.40
N ILE A 48 16.66 6.34 8.38
CA ILE A 48 17.47 7.50 7.95
C ILE A 48 17.56 8.55 9.06
N VAL A 49 16.43 8.88 9.71
CA VAL A 49 16.41 9.89 10.78
C VAL A 49 17.21 9.41 11.99
N ALA A 50 17.00 8.15 12.42
CA ALA A 50 17.70 7.59 13.57
C ALA A 50 19.21 7.50 13.32
N PHE A 51 19.62 7.14 12.10
CA PHE A 51 21.03 7.07 11.74
C PHE A 51 21.75 8.43 11.82
N ILE A 52 21.04 9.52 11.51
CA ILE A 52 21.63 10.87 11.52
C ILE A 52 21.54 11.52 12.90
N ALA A 53 20.43 11.34 13.61
CA ALA A 53 20.06 12.20 14.75
C ALA A 53 19.62 11.46 16.02
N ALA A 54 19.66 10.12 16.06
CA ALA A 54 19.31 9.42 17.31
C ALA A 54 20.39 9.66 18.38
N PRO A 55 19.98 9.90 19.64
CA PRO A 55 20.90 9.89 20.78
C PRO A 55 21.40 8.46 21.06
N PRO A 56 22.44 8.29 21.89
CA PRO A 56 22.89 6.99 22.35
C PRO A 56 21.74 6.18 22.97
N VAL A 57 21.71 4.88 22.66
CA VAL A 57 20.74 3.93 23.19
C VAL A 57 21.50 2.86 23.95
N ASP A 58 21.08 2.59 25.19
CA ASP A 58 21.59 1.46 25.96
C ASP A 58 20.95 0.17 25.45
N ILE A 59 21.78 -0.80 25.08
CA ILE A 59 21.34 -2.09 24.56
C ILE A 59 21.22 -3.15 25.67
N ASP A 60 21.95 -2.99 26.77
CA ASP A 60 22.09 -4.00 27.82
C ASP A 60 21.47 -3.57 29.16
N GLY A 61 21.25 -2.27 29.39
CA GLY A 61 20.46 -1.73 30.51
C GLY A 61 21.20 -0.79 31.46
#